data_AF-A0A5D2PP20-F1
#
_entry.id   AF-A0A5D2PP20-F1
#
_cell.length_a   1.000
_cell.length_b   1.000
_cell.length_c   1.000
_cell.angle_alpha   90.00
_cell.angle_beta   90.00
_cell.angle_gamma   90.00
#
_symmetry.space_group_name_H-M   'P 1'
#
loop_
_entity.id
_entity.type
_entity.pdbx_description
1 polymer ?
#
loop_
_entity_poly.entity_id
_entity_poly.type
_entity_poly.pdbx_seq_one_letter_code
_entity_poly.pdbx_strand_id
1 'polypeptide(L)'
;MIKLKAVLETVAKITHEKVKRNDTQETNGTRAFQIQDVFSLENEDSDETTTLIDKKDNVFVMSNRKSKYPVLQVDLRLISDLVVVIVSAAIGGIIFSCLGQPVIVGYLLAGSLIGPGGLKFISEMVQVETVAQFGVVFLLFALGLEFSLPKLKVVGPVAVFGGLLQIVIFMCLCGIIAVLCGANLSEGVFVGSFLSMSSTAIVVKFLVERSSTNSLHGQVTIGTLIFQDCAVGLLFALLPVLGGSSGLLHGMVSMGKLILVLSIYLTIASLLSWSFVPRFLKLMMQISSQTNELYQLAAVAFCLLSAWCSDKMGLSLELGSFVAGVMISTTDFAQHTLDQVEPIRNLFAALFLSGIGMLIHVHFLWSHVDILLASVILVIVVKTAVVCVVAKAFGYSVRTSFHVGVLLAQIGEFAFVLLSRASNLHLVEGKMYLLLLGTTALSLVTTPLMFKLIPYVMNLGVLLQWFPSESSSTNEEKVSIIEAHNRLH
;
A
#
# COMPACT_ATOMS: atom_id res chain seq x y z
N MET A 1 -41.83 3.14 6.67
CA MET A 1 -42.40 2.11 7.58
C MET A 1 -41.32 1.75 8.60
N ILE A 2 -41.43 1.83 9.93
CA ILE A 2 -42.44 2.28 10.90
C ILE A 2 -41.61 2.82 12.08
N LYS A 3 -41.86 4.07 12.52
CA LYS A 3 -41.30 4.61 13.77
C LYS A 3 -42.11 4.03 14.93
N LEU A 4 -41.53 3.10 15.70
CA LEU A 4 -42.10 2.70 17.00
C LEU A 4 -41.60 3.67 18.07
N LYS A 5 -42.47 4.63 18.42
CA LYS A 5 -42.33 5.48 19.60
C LYS A 5 -42.77 4.65 20.81
N ALA A 6 -41.83 4.14 21.59
CA ALA A 6 -42.15 3.58 22.91
C ALA A 6 -42.28 4.74 23.90
N VAL A 7 -43.48 4.91 24.45
CA VAL A 7 -43.74 5.81 25.59
C VAL A 7 -43.46 4.99 26.85
N LEU A 8 -42.37 5.31 27.55
CA LEU A 8 -42.02 4.72 28.85
C LEU A 8 -42.64 5.61 29.94
N GLU A 9 -43.73 5.15 30.56
CA GLU A 9 -44.20 5.72 31.83
C GLU A 9 -43.40 5.08 32.97
N THR A 10 -42.60 5.90 33.65
CA THR A 10 -41.65 5.45 34.69
C THR A 10 -42.36 5.34 36.03
N VAL A 11 -42.34 4.18 36.68
CA VAL A 11 -43.12 3.91 37.91
C VAL A 11 -42.32 4.15 39.21
N ALA A 12 -40.99 4.00 39.22
CA ALA A 12 -40.16 4.36 40.37
C ALA A 12 -38.66 4.51 40.00
N LYS A 13 -37.94 5.40 40.72
CA LYS A 13 -36.47 5.51 40.71
C LYS A 13 -35.96 5.17 42.11
N ILE A 14 -35.13 4.13 42.23
CA ILE A 14 -34.54 3.70 43.51
C ILE A 14 -33.02 3.87 43.42
N THR A 15 -32.42 4.51 44.41
CA THR A 15 -30.96 4.61 44.59
C THR A 15 -30.57 3.67 45.72
N HIS A 16 -29.65 2.73 45.48
CA HIS A 16 -29.18 1.81 46.51
C HIS A 16 -27.88 2.31 47.14
N GLU A 17 -27.97 2.79 48.39
CA GLU A 17 -26.80 3.08 49.24
C GLU A 17 -26.58 1.86 50.17
N LYS A 18 -25.42 1.19 50.09
CA LYS A 18 -25.14 -0.05 50.86
C LYS A 18 -24.28 0.22 52.09
N VAL A 19 -24.84 -0.01 53.27
CA VAL A 19 -24.15 0.00 54.58
C VAL A 19 -23.12 -1.14 54.66
N LYS A 20 -21.87 -0.80 55.02
CA LYS A 20 -20.74 -1.74 55.25
C LYS A 20 -21.04 -2.72 56.40
N ARG A 21 -20.75 -4.01 56.17
CA ARG A 21 -20.59 -5.01 57.23
C ARG A 21 -19.31 -5.81 56.97
N ASN A 22 -18.30 -5.60 57.82
CA ASN A 22 -17.12 -6.47 57.91
C ASN A 22 -17.53 -7.76 58.63
N ASP A 23 -17.02 -8.91 58.18
CA ASP A 23 -16.26 -9.85 59.01
C ASP A 23 -15.64 -11.01 58.19
N THR A 24 -14.30 -11.06 58.25
CA THR A 24 -13.37 -12.19 58.42
C THR A 24 -13.52 -13.56 57.72
N GLN A 25 -12.37 -13.97 57.15
CA GLN A 25 -11.70 -15.29 57.16
C GLN A 25 -11.69 -16.19 55.90
N GLU A 26 -10.43 -16.39 55.45
CA GLU A 26 -9.78 -17.57 54.88
C GLU A 26 -10.12 -18.04 53.45
N THR A 27 -9.13 -17.97 52.55
CA THR A 27 -8.37 -19.17 52.14
C THR A 27 -7.16 -18.83 51.27
N ASN A 28 -6.03 -19.44 51.65
CA ASN A 28 -4.75 -19.46 50.96
C ASN A 28 -4.84 -20.18 49.61
N GLY A 29 -4.18 -19.62 48.59
CA GLY A 29 -3.90 -20.31 47.33
C GLY A 29 -3.01 -19.46 46.42
N THR A 30 -1.73 -19.79 46.36
CA THR A 30 -0.71 -19.20 45.48
C THR A 30 -1.13 -19.35 44.01
N ARG A 31 -1.60 -18.28 43.37
CA ARG A 31 -1.77 -18.23 41.91
C ARG A 31 -0.43 -17.89 41.25
N ALA A 32 -0.03 -18.70 40.27
CA ALA A 32 1.09 -18.41 39.40
C ALA A 32 0.75 -17.21 38.50
N PHE A 33 1.69 -16.28 38.36
CA PHE A 33 1.53 -15.07 37.55
C PHE A 33 1.29 -15.45 36.07
N GLN A 34 0.08 -15.21 35.54
CA GLN A 34 -0.23 -15.33 34.11
C GLN A 34 -0.27 -13.94 33.49
N ILE A 35 0.41 -13.74 32.36
CA ILE A 35 0.46 -12.47 31.62
C ILE A 35 -0.93 -11.97 31.21
N GLN A 36 -1.92 -12.86 31.11
CA GLN A 36 -3.32 -12.53 30.84
C GLN A 36 -3.93 -11.61 31.92
N ASP A 37 -3.52 -11.74 33.19
CA ASP A 37 -4.09 -10.98 34.32
C ASP A 37 -3.64 -9.51 34.31
N VAL A 38 -2.57 -9.17 33.59
CA VAL A 38 -2.08 -7.78 33.43
C VAL A 38 -2.97 -6.99 32.46
N PHE A 39 -3.74 -7.67 31.60
CA PHE A 39 -4.62 -7.05 30.62
C PHE A 39 -6.10 -7.05 31.02
N SER A 40 -6.49 -7.75 32.09
CA SER A 40 -7.83 -7.72 32.65
C SER A 40 -7.92 -6.68 33.78
N LEU A 41 -8.21 -5.43 33.42
CA LEU A 41 -8.64 -4.42 34.39
C LEU A 41 -10.10 -4.69 34.77
N GLU A 42 -10.30 -5.57 35.74
CA GLU A 42 -11.60 -5.76 36.37
C GLU A 42 -11.54 -5.25 37.82
N ASN A 43 -12.42 -4.28 38.11
CA ASN A 43 -12.79 -3.74 39.42
C ASN A 43 -11.95 -2.60 40.01
N GLU A 44 -12.08 -1.40 39.42
CA GLU A 44 -12.16 -0.16 40.20
C GLU A 44 -13.30 0.69 39.64
N ASP A 45 -14.51 0.53 40.20
CA ASP A 45 -15.53 1.59 40.31
C ASP A 45 -16.74 1.02 41.07
N SER A 46 -16.68 1.12 42.40
CA SER A 46 -17.83 0.92 43.27
C SER A 46 -18.73 2.16 43.17
N ASP A 47 -19.56 2.23 42.13
CA ASP A 47 -20.45 3.38 41.90
C ASP A 47 -21.90 2.91 41.74
N GLU A 48 -22.81 3.49 42.55
CA GLU A 48 -24.22 3.12 42.67
C GLU A 48 -24.94 3.04 41.31
N THR A 49 -25.34 1.83 40.90
CA THR A 49 -26.09 1.62 39.65
C THR A 49 -27.57 1.94 39.86
N THR A 50 -28.06 3.06 39.30
CA THR A 50 -29.51 3.32 39.23
C THR A 50 -30.15 2.42 38.17
N THR A 51 -31.00 1.48 38.60
CA THR A 51 -31.76 0.58 37.72
C THR A 51 -33.17 1.12 37.50
N LEU A 52 -33.70 0.95 36.29
CA LEU A 52 -35.11 1.19 35.98
C LEU A 52 -35.82 -0.15 35.86
N ILE A 53 -36.98 -0.27 36.51
CA ILE A 53 -37.81 -1.47 36.47
C ILE A 53 -39.11 -1.12 35.73
N ASP A 54 -39.39 -1.83 34.65
CA ASP A 54 -40.67 -1.71 33.92
C ASP A 54 -41.77 -2.53 34.62
N LYS A 55 -43.05 -2.29 34.29
CA LYS A 55 -44.23 -2.98 34.83
C LYS A 55 -44.20 -4.52 34.69
N LYS A 56 -43.30 -5.04 33.85
CA LYS A 56 -43.05 -6.48 33.66
C LYS A 56 -41.83 -7.01 34.44
N ASP A 57 -41.34 -6.26 35.43
CA ASP A 57 -40.15 -6.56 36.24
C ASP A 57 -38.84 -6.72 35.44
N ASN A 58 -38.77 -6.12 34.25
CA ASN A 58 -37.53 -6.08 33.49
C ASN A 58 -36.61 -4.99 34.07
N VAL A 59 -35.40 -5.39 34.47
CA VAL A 59 -34.39 -4.49 35.03
C VAL A 59 -33.50 -3.95 33.91
N PHE A 60 -33.51 -2.64 33.71
CA PHE A 60 -32.68 -1.94 32.74
C PHE A 60 -31.61 -1.12 33.46
N VAL A 61 -30.34 -1.33 33.08
CA VAL A 61 -29.20 -0.52 33.53
C VAL A 61 -28.97 0.57 32.49
N MET A 62 -29.00 1.84 32.90
CA MET A 62 -28.67 2.96 32.01
C MET A 62 -27.18 2.94 31.67
N SER A 63 -26.82 2.52 30.45
CA SER A 63 -25.42 2.44 29.99
C SER A 63 -24.80 3.78 29.60
N ASN A 64 -25.55 4.88 29.60
CA ASN A 64 -25.02 6.19 29.24
C ASN A 64 -25.33 7.21 30.34
N ARG A 65 -24.40 7.32 31.30
CA ARG A 65 -24.38 8.41 32.28
C ARG A 65 -24.16 9.69 31.46
N LYS A 66 -25.23 10.44 31.16
CA LYS A 66 -25.10 11.82 30.65
C LYS A 66 -24.42 12.64 31.75
N SER A 67 -23.09 12.62 31.75
CA SER A 67 -22.29 13.49 32.59
C SER A 67 -22.64 14.94 32.27
N LYS A 68 -22.72 15.77 33.32
CA LYS A 68 -22.98 17.21 33.21
C LYS A 68 -21.84 17.95 32.48
N TYR A 69 -20.72 17.27 32.27
CA TYR A 69 -19.52 17.76 31.59
C TYR A 69 -19.15 16.82 30.44
N PRO A 70 -18.55 17.31 29.34
CA PRO A 70 -18.03 16.44 28.29
C PRO A 70 -16.91 15.57 28.87
N VAL A 71 -17.19 14.28 29.05
CA VAL A 71 -16.19 13.28 29.46
C VAL A 71 -15.56 12.73 28.18
N LEU A 72 -14.24 12.73 28.09
CA LEU A 72 -13.51 12.08 27.01
C LEU A 72 -13.78 10.58 27.06
N GLN A 73 -14.46 10.04 26.06
CA GLN A 73 -14.61 8.60 25.88
C GLN A 73 -13.37 8.08 25.18
N VAL A 74 -12.55 7.32 25.91
CA VAL A 74 -11.32 6.72 25.39
C VAL A 74 -11.59 5.25 25.08
N ASP A 75 -11.37 4.85 23.83
CA ASP A 75 -11.35 3.43 23.46
C ASP A 75 -9.96 2.86 23.77
N LEU A 76 -9.81 2.31 24.99
CA LEU A 76 -8.56 1.70 25.44
C LEU A 76 -8.14 0.48 24.59
N ARG A 77 -9.10 -0.20 23.95
CA ARG A 77 -8.81 -1.36 23.11
C ARG A 77 -8.14 -0.93 21.81
N LEU A 78 -8.69 0.10 21.16
CA LEU A 78 -8.07 0.67 19.95
C LEU A 78 -6.64 1.15 20.22
N ILE A 79 -6.43 1.86 21.34
CA ILE A 79 -5.09 2.34 21.72
C ILE A 79 -4.15 1.15 21.94
N SER A 80 -4.58 0.12 22.66
CA SER A 80 -3.78 -1.09 22.90
C SER A 80 -3.42 -1.79 21.59
N ASP A 81 -4.38 -1.96 20.68
CA ASP A 81 -4.16 -2.60 19.38
C ASP A 81 -3.18 -1.80 18.52
N LEU A 82 -3.32 -0.46 18.45
CA LEU A 82 -2.37 0.40 17.73
C LEU A 82 -0.96 0.32 18.31
N VAL A 83 -0.83 0.28 19.64
CA VAL A 83 0.48 0.11 20.31
C VAL A 83 1.10 -1.23 19.92
N VAL A 84 0.33 -2.33 20.00
CA VAL A 84 0.81 -3.67 19.63
C VAL A 84 1.24 -3.70 18.16
N VAL A 85 0.46 -3.11 17.25
CA VAL A 85 0.77 -3.04 15.82
C VAL A 85 2.05 -2.27 15.54
N ILE A 86 2.24 -1.09 16.15
CA ILE A 86 3.43 -0.25 15.93
C ILE A 86 4.67 -0.90 16.54
N VAL A 87 4.59 -1.40 17.77
CA VAL A 87 5.73 -2.02 18.47
C VAL A 87 6.16 -3.29 17.74
N SER A 88 5.22 -4.15 17.35
CA SER A 88 5.54 -5.35 16.57
C SER A 88 6.11 -5.02 15.19
N ALA A 89 5.57 -4.03 14.48
CA ALA A 89 6.12 -3.56 13.21
C ALA A 89 7.55 -3.02 13.39
N ALA A 90 7.82 -2.25 14.44
CA ALA A 90 9.17 -1.77 14.75
C ALA A 90 10.13 -2.94 15.00
N ILE A 91 9.75 -3.92 15.83
CA ILE A 91 10.56 -5.12 16.11
C ILE A 91 10.80 -5.91 14.81
N GLY A 92 9.75 -6.18 14.02
CA GLY A 92 9.86 -6.90 12.75
C GLY A 92 10.75 -6.17 11.74
N GLY A 93 10.61 -4.85 11.64
CA GLY A 93 11.45 -4.00 10.81
C GLY A 93 12.92 -4.03 11.23
N ILE A 94 13.21 -3.97 12.54
CA ILE A 94 14.58 -4.09 13.06
C ILE A 94 15.18 -5.45 12.71
N ILE A 95 14.45 -6.54 12.96
CA ILE A 95 14.90 -7.90 12.66
C ILE A 95 15.25 -8.02 11.17
N PHE A 96 14.36 -7.59 10.29
CA PHE A 96 14.57 -7.68 8.84
C PHE A 96 15.69 -6.76 8.35
N SER A 97 15.81 -5.57 8.92
CA SER A 97 16.94 -4.67 8.65
C SER A 97 18.28 -5.30 9.04
N CYS A 98 18.36 -5.95 10.20
CA CYS A 98 19.56 -6.68 10.65
C CYS A 98 19.90 -7.88 9.74
N LEU A 99 18.89 -8.52 9.14
CA LEU A 99 19.08 -9.60 8.16
C LEU A 99 19.45 -9.08 6.76
N GLY A 100 19.55 -7.77 6.57
CA GLY A 100 19.82 -7.15 5.26
C GLY A 100 18.62 -7.22 4.29
N GLN A 101 17.42 -7.44 4.82
CA GLN A 101 16.17 -7.53 4.07
C GLN A 101 15.37 -6.21 4.13
N PRO A 102 14.43 -5.97 3.20
CA PRO A 102 13.60 -4.78 3.21
C PRO A 102 12.71 -4.69 4.46
N VAL A 103 12.68 -3.54 5.12
CA VAL A 103 11.88 -3.30 6.35
C VAL A 103 10.38 -3.52 6.17
N ILE A 104 9.87 -3.26 4.95
CA ILE A 104 8.47 -3.46 4.55
C ILE A 104 8.01 -4.90 4.79
N VAL A 105 8.89 -5.88 4.53
CA VAL A 105 8.61 -7.30 4.78
C VAL A 105 8.48 -7.56 6.28
N GLY A 106 9.32 -6.91 7.09
CA GLY A 106 9.25 -6.98 8.55
C GLY A 106 7.91 -6.46 9.09
N TYR A 107 7.41 -5.35 8.56
CA TYR A 107 6.10 -4.80 8.94
C TYR A 107 4.95 -5.77 8.61
N LEU A 108 4.96 -6.33 7.40
CA LEU A 108 3.94 -7.26 6.92
C LEU A 108 3.94 -8.58 7.71
N LEU A 109 5.10 -9.15 8.00
CA LEU A 109 5.21 -10.36 8.81
C LEU A 109 4.86 -10.13 10.27
N ALA A 110 5.25 -8.98 10.84
CA ALA A 110 4.81 -8.60 12.18
C ALA A 110 3.28 -8.55 12.27
N GLY A 111 2.63 -7.90 11.29
CA GLY A 111 1.18 -7.87 11.15
C GLY A 111 0.54 -9.25 11.07
N SER A 112 1.11 -10.15 10.25
CA SER A 112 0.61 -11.52 10.12
C SER A 112 0.75 -12.34 11.40
N LEU A 113 1.81 -12.09 12.19
CA LEU A 113 2.02 -12.74 13.47
C LEU A 113 1.06 -12.24 14.56
N ILE A 114 0.83 -10.93 14.67
CA ILE A 114 -0.08 -10.37 15.70
C ILE A 114 -1.57 -10.51 15.33
N GLY A 115 -1.86 -10.61 14.03
CA GLY A 115 -3.21 -10.67 13.49
C GLY A 115 -3.97 -11.95 13.87
N PRO A 116 -5.25 -12.05 13.48
CA PRO A 116 -6.13 -13.16 13.85
C PRO A 116 -5.67 -14.52 13.30
N GLY A 117 -4.89 -14.50 12.21
CA GLY A 117 -4.26 -15.69 11.63
C GLY A 117 -3.02 -16.19 12.36
N GLY A 118 -2.50 -15.43 13.34
CA GLY A 118 -1.32 -15.76 14.14
C GLY A 118 -1.66 -15.87 15.63
N LEU A 119 -1.17 -14.91 16.43
CA LEU A 119 -1.28 -14.86 17.88
C LEU A 119 -2.61 -14.27 18.39
N LYS A 120 -3.42 -13.66 17.52
CA LYS A 120 -4.73 -13.09 17.86
C LYS A 120 -4.66 -12.03 18.96
N PHE A 121 -3.65 -11.17 18.94
CA PHE A 121 -3.52 -10.10 19.94
C PHE A 121 -4.44 -8.91 19.68
N ILE A 122 -4.98 -8.78 18.47
CA ILE A 122 -5.76 -7.62 18.03
C ILE A 122 -7.25 -7.92 18.15
N SER A 123 -7.97 -7.02 18.81
CA SER A 123 -9.41 -7.16 19.07
C SER A 123 -10.25 -6.37 18.07
N GLU A 124 -9.84 -5.15 17.72
CA GLU A 124 -10.57 -4.17 16.91
C GLU A 124 -9.96 -4.01 15.51
N MET A 125 -9.94 -5.11 14.74
CA MET A 125 -9.35 -5.17 13.39
C MET A 125 -9.81 -4.04 12.45
N VAL A 126 -11.12 -3.79 12.38
CA VAL A 126 -11.71 -2.80 11.47
C VAL A 126 -11.22 -1.38 11.81
N GLN A 127 -11.10 -1.08 13.10
CA GLN A 127 -10.68 0.24 13.54
C GLN A 127 -9.19 0.46 13.24
N VAL A 128 -8.36 -0.55 13.49
CA VAL A 128 -6.93 -0.53 13.12
C VAL A 128 -6.78 -0.36 11.60
N GLU A 129 -7.53 -1.10 10.80
CA GLU A 129 -7.50 -1.00 9.33
C GLU A 129 -7.92 0.39 8.85
N THR A 130 -8.94 0.99 9.47
CA THR A 130 -9.39 2.35 9.14
C THR A 130 -8.28 3.38 9.39
N VAL A 131 -7.57 3.28 10.52
CA VAL A 131 -6.41 4.15 10.81
C VAL A 131 -5.26 3.86 9.85
N ALA A 132 -5.02 2.59 9.54
CA ALA A 132 -3.98 2.15 8.64
C ALA A 132 -4.20 2.64 7.19
N GLN A 133 -5.45 2.92 6.79
CA GLN A 133 -5.76 3.45 5.45
C GLN A 133 -5.16 4.84 5.19
N PHE A 134 -4.91 5.65 6.23
CA PHE A 134 -4.13 6.88 6.08
C PHE A 134 -2.71 6.62 5.58
N GLY A 135 -2.15 5.42 5.84
CA GLY A 135 -0.86 5.02 5.30
C GLY A 135 -0.82 4.96 3.80
N VAL A 136 -1.88 4.47 3.16
CA VAL A 136 -2.00 4.52 1.70
C VAL A 136 -2.04 5.94 1.21
N VAL A 137 -2.86 6.78 1.85
CA VAL A 137 -3.04 8.18 1.48
C VAL A 137 -1.71 8.93 1.52
N PHE A 138 -0.95 8.83 2.62
CA PHE A 138 0.34 9.50 2.73
C PHE A 138 1.42 8.87 1.84
N LEU A 139 1.38 7.55 1.62
CA LEU A 139 2.30 6.86 0.73
C LEU A 139 2.11 7.32 -0.72
N LEU A 140 0.87 7.39 -1.21
CA LEU A 140 0.57 7.86 -2.56
C LEU A 140 0.75 9.35 -2.73
N PHE A 141 0.51 10.14 -1.68
CA PHE A 141 0.83 11.56 -1.69
C PHE A 141 2.34 11.80 -1.84
N ALA A 142 3.17 11.09 -1.08
CA ALA A 142 4.62 11.19 -1.21
C ALA A 142 5.11 10.72 -2.59
N LEU A 143 4.55 9.63 -3.12
CA LEU A 143 4.85 9.17 -4.47
C LEU A 143 4.43 10.22 -5.52
N GLY A 144 3.30 10.90 -5.32
CA GLY A 144 2.89 12.04 -6.13
C GLY A 144 3.84 13.24 -6.02
N LEU A 145 4.42 13.51 -4.85
CA LEU A 145 5.42 14.58 -4.66
C LEU A 145 6.74 14.27 -5.37
N GLU A 146 7.13 12.99 -5.40
CA GLU A 146 8.32 12.51 -6.09
C GLU A 146 8.16 12.52 -7.62
N PHE A 147 6.92 12.55 -8.12
CA PHE A 147 6.59 12.68 -9.53
C PHE A 147 7.20 13.96 -10.10
N SER A 148 8.11 13.83 -11.06
CA SER A 148 8.75 14.98 -11.69
C SER A 148 8.73 14.83 -13.20
N LEU A 149 7.94 15.69 -13.86
CA LEU A 149 7.93 15.78 -15.34
C LEU A 149 9.33 16.06 -15.92
N PRO A 150 10.18 16.92 -15.30
CA PRO A 150 11.58 17.05 -15.71
C PRO A 150 12.36 15.73 -15.60
N LYS A 151 12.25 15.01 -14.46
CA LYS A 151 12.91 13.71 -14.32
C LYS A 151 12.45 12.76 -15.41
N LEU A 152 11.14 12.69 -15.68
CA LEU A 152 10.54 11.83 -16.72
C LEU A 152 11.06 12.13 -18.14
N LYS A 153 11.30 13.41 -18.47
CA LYS A 153 11.89 13.82 -19.76
C LYS A 153 13.35 13.38 -19.90
N VAL A 154 14.09 13.28 -18.80
CA VAL A 154 15.50 12.88 -18.78
C VAL A 154 15.67 11.36 -18.98
N VAL A 155 14.66 10.56 -18.63
CA VAL A 155 14.74 9.09 -18.60
C VAL A 155 14.78 8.41 -19.98
N GLY A 156 14.74 9.18 -21.06
CA GLY A 156 14.72 8.67 -22.42
C GLY A 156 13.39 8.00 -22.80
N PRO A 157 13.02 8.05 -24.09
CA PRO A 157 11.75 7.52 -24.57
C PRO A 157 11.58 6.02 -24.30
N VAL A 158 12.69 5.27 -24.25
CA VAL A 158 12.69 3.83 -23.97
C VAL A 158 12.08 3.51 -22.60
N ALA A 159 12.43 4.25 -21.54
CA ALA A 159 11.92 3.96 -20.20
C ALA A 159 10.40 4.20 -20.11
N VAL A 160 9.91 5.24 -20.76
CA VAL A 160 8.48 5.61 -20.77
C VAL A 160 7.68 4.66 -21.65
N PHE A 161 8.04 4.53 -22.93
CA PHE A 161 7.31 3.68 -23.86
C PHE A 161 7.50 2.19 -23.57
N GLY A 162 8.70 1.78 -23.15
CA GLY A 162 8.99 0.42 -22.74
C GLY A 162 8.26 0.05 -21.45
N GLY A 163 8.25 0.93 -20.44
CA GLY A 163 7.47 0.74 -19.23
C GLY A 163 5.97 0.64 -19.50
N LEU A 164 5.40 1.52 -20.33
CA LEU A 164 4.00 1.47 -20.73
C LEU A 164 3.68 0.18 -21.49
N LEU A 165 4.53 -0.18 -22.45
CA LEU A 165 4.36 -1.38 -23.26
C LEU A 165 4.41 -2.64 -22.39
N GLN A 166 5.30 -2.69 -21.39
CA GLN A 166 5.35 -3.79 -20.41
C GLN A 166 4.03 -3.92 -19.65
N ILE A 167 3.50 -2.84 -19.09
CA ILE A 167 2.23 -2.86 -18.34
C ILE A 167 1.10 -3.36 -19.25
N VAL A 168 1.02 -2.87 -20.49
CA VAL A 168 0.00 -3.28 -21.47
C VAL A 168 0.14 -4.75 -21.86
N ILE A 169 1.36 -5.23 -22.15
CA ILE A 169 1.60 -6.63 -22.49
C ILE A 169 1.17 -7.53 -21.33
N PHE A 170 1.47 -7.17 -20.08
CA PHE A 170 1.06 -7.94 -18.92
C PHE A 170 -0.46 -7.97 -18.73
N MET A 171 -1.13 -6.82 -18.87
CA MET A 171 -2.60 -6.74 -18.83
C MET A 171 -3.24 -7.64 -19.90
N CYS A 172 -2.73 -7.61 -21.13
CA CYS A 172 -3.21 -8.45 -22.21
C CYS A 172 -2.93 -9.94 -21.96
N LEU A 173 -1.71 -10.29 -21.54
CA LEU A 173 -1.29 -11.67 -21.30
C LEU A 173 -2.15 -12.30 -20.21
N CYS A 174 -2.25 -11.66 -19.04
CA CYS A 174 -3.06 -12.16 -17.94
C CYS A 174 -4.57 -12.11 -18.25
N GLY A 175 -5.05 -11.11 -19.00
CA GLY A 175 -6.43 -11.05 -19.47
C GLY A 175 -6.80 -12.21 -20.40
N ILE A 176 -5.93 -12.54 -21.36
CA ILE A 176 -6.13 -13.70 -22.25
C ILE A 176 -6.11 -15.00 -21.45
N ILE A 177 -5.13 -15.17 -20.55
CA ILE A 177 -5.04 -16.36 -19.68
C ILE A 177 -6.31 -16.50 -18.83
N ALA A 178 -6.83 -15.41 -18.27
CA ALA A 178 -8.06 -15.43 -17.48
C ALA A 178 -9.25 -15.94 -18.31
N VAL A 179 -9.44 -15.41 -19.53
CA VAL A 179 -10.51 -15.85 -20.43
C VAL A 179 -10.36 -17.33 -20.81
N LEU A 180 -9.13 -17.78 -21.09
CA LEU A 180 -8.85 -19.19 -21.41
C LEU A 180 -9.13 -20.13 -20.23
N CYS A 181 -8.89 -19.67 -19.00
CA CYS A 181 -9.19 -20.40 -17.77
C CYS A 181 -10.65 -20.28 -17.31
N GLY A 182 -11.49 -19.55 -18.05
CA GLY A 182 -12.90 -19.30 -17.70
C GLY A 182 -13.11 -18.28 -16.57
N ALA A 183 -12.09 -17.49 -16.23
CA ALA A 183 -12.15 -16.40 -15.26
C ALA A 183 -12.59 -15.07 -15.94
N ASN A 184 -12.91 -14.07 -15.12
CA ASN A 184 -13.33 -12.77 -15.61
C ASN A 184 -12.18 -12.01 -16.29
N LEU A 185 -12.44 -11.39 -17.44
CA LEU A 185 -11.44 -10.57 -18.14
C LEU A 185 -10.92 -9.43 -17.27
N SER A 186 -11.80 -8.78 -16.50
CA SER A 186 -11.44 -7.67 -15.59
C SER A 186 -10.47 -8.11 -14.49
N GLU A 187 -10.68 -9.29 -13.92
CA GLU A 187 -9.79 -9.91 -12.93
C GLU A 187 -8.42 -10.19 -13.57
N GLY A 188 -8.38 -10.79 -14.77
CA GLY A 188 -7.13 -11.05 -15.50
C GLY A 188 -6.36 -9.78 -15.86
N VAL A 189 -7.04 -8.75 -16.32
CA VAL A 189 -6.44 -7.44 -16.62
C VAL A 189 -5.85 -6.81 -15.36
N PHE A 190 -6.56 -6.90 -14.23
CA PHE A 190 -6.04 -6.44 -12.95
C PHE A 190 -4.82 -7.24 -12.49
N VAL A 191 -4.85 -8.57 -12.57
CA VAL A 191 -3.70 -9.42 -12.23
C VAL A 191 -2.49 -9.04 -13.09
N GLY A 192 -2.69 -8.77 -14.38
CA GLY A 192 -1.64 -8.28 -15.26
C GLY A 192 -1.06 -6.94 -14.83
N SER A 193 -1.92 -5.94 -14.54
CA SER A 193 -1.44 -4.64 -14.06
C SER A 193 -0.69 -4.76 -12.73
N PHE A 194 -1.21 -5.55 -11.80
CA PHE A 194 -0.59 -5.87 -10.51
C PHE A 194 0.80 -6.51 -10.67
N LEU A 195 0.93 -7.57 -11.48
CA LEU A 195 2.19 -8.28 -11.68
C LEU A 195 3.23 -7.45 -12.43
N SER A 196 2.79 -6.48 -13.24
CA SER A 196 3.69 -5.61 -13.99
C SER A 196 4.50 -4.66 -13.10
N MET A 197 4.00 -4.33 -11.90
CA MET A 197 4.63 -3.40 -10.95
C MET A 197 5.88 -4.01 -10.32
N SER A 198 6.96 -3.24 -10.22
CA SER A 198 8.24 -3.70 -9.67
C SER A 198 8.66 -2.80 -8.49
N SER A 199 9.41 -3.34 -7.53
CA SER A 199 9.97 -2.62 -6.38
C SER A 199 11.11 -1.70 -6.81
N THR A 200 10.94 -0.40 -6.57
CA THR A 200 11.95 0.62 -6.84
C THR A 200 13.03 0.64 -5.76
N ALA A 201 12.63 0.62 -4.49
CA ALA A 201 13.55 0.75 -3.36
C ALA A 201 14.63 -0.34 -3.35
N ILE A 202 14.25 -1.60 -3.61
CA ILE A 202 15.19 -2.74 -3.58
C ILE A 202 16.16 -2.68 -4.77
N VAL A 203 15.66 -2.37 -5.96
CA VAL A 203 16.46 -2.33 -7.19
C VAL A 203 17.44 -1.16 -7.19
N VAL A 204 16.98 0.03 -6.79
CA VAL A 204 17.84 1.22 -6.69
C VAL A 204 18.95 0.99 -5.68
N LYS A 205 18.63 0.45 -4.49
CA LYS A 205 19.64 0.11 -3.48
C LYS A 205 20.68 -0.85 -4.04
N PHE A 206 20.26 -1.90 -4.73
CA PHE A 206 21.18 -2.86 -5.36
C PHE A 206 22.08 -2.22 -6.43
N LEU A 207 21.53 -1.35 -7.29
CA LEU A 207 22.31 -0.65 -8.32
C LEU A 207 23.34 0.31 -7.71
N VAL A 208 22.98 0.99 -6.62
CA VAL A 208 23.89 1.87 -5.86
C VAL A 208 25.01 1.07 -5.21
N GLU A 209 24.70 -0.04 -4.52
CA GLU A 209 25.69 -0.93 -3.91
C GLU A 209 26.68 -1.51 -4.95
N ARG A 210 26.19 -1.77 -6.16
CA ARG A 210 27.00 -2.24 -7.30
C ARG A 210 27.65 -1.12 -8.11
N SER A 211 27.50 0.15 -7.72
CA SER A 211 27.97 1.32 -8.48
C SER A 211 27.55 1.29 -9.97
N SER A 212 26.41 0.67 -10.27
CA SER A 212 25.91 0.39 -11.62
C SER A 212 24.78 1.32 -12.04
N THR A 213 24.45 2.33 -11.25
CA THR A 213 23.41 3.35 -11.52
C THR A 213 23.61 4.07 -12.85
N ASN A 214 24.86 4.36 -13.21
CA ASN A 214 25.20 5.08 -14.45
C ASN A 214 25.41 4.16 -15.67
N SER A 215 25.29 2.84 -15.49
CA SER A 215 25.36 1.91 -16.61
C SER A 215 24.10 1.99 -17.47
N LEU A 216 24.17 1.54 -18.73
CA LEU A 216 23.00 1.51 -19.63
C LEU A 216 21.83 0.71 -19.03
N HIS A 217 22.09 -0.49 -18.52
CA HIS A 217 21.05 -1.30 -17.87
C HIS A 217 20.51 -0.64 -16.60
N GLY A 218 21.36 0.03 -15.82
CA GLY A 218 20.97 0.78 -14.63
C GLY A 218 20.03 1.93 -14.95
N GLN A 219 20.38 2.78 -15.92
CA GLN A 219 19.57 3.93 -16.33
C GLN A 219 18.20 3.50 -16.90
N VAL A 220 18.17 2.47 -17.76
CA VAL A 220 16.91 1.93 -18.31
C VAL A 220 16.04 1.33 -17.20
N THR A 221 16.63 0.60 -16.26
CA THR A 221 15.92 -0.03 -15.14
C THR A 221 15.33 1.03 -14.21
N ILE A 222 16.16 1.95 -13.69
CA ILE A 222 15.71 3.07 -12.82
C ILE A 222 14.64 3.87 -13.52
N GLY A 223 14.82 4.07 -14.82
CA GLY A 223 13.87 4.81 -15.59
C GLY A 223 12.50 4.18 -15.72
N THR A 224 12.50 2.88 -16.01
CA THR A 224 11.27 2.08 -16.09
C THR A 224 10.58 2.05 -14.72
N LEU A 225 11.34 1.95 -13.63
CA LEU A 225 10.83 2.00 -12.26
C LEU A 225 10.15 3.34 -11.94
N ILE A 226 10.81 4.46 -12.24
CA ILE A 226 10.22 5.79 -12.06
C ILE A 226 8.89 5.88 -12.83
N PHE A 227 8.86 5.41 -14.08
CA PHE A 227 7.63 5.39 -14.86
C PHE A 227 6.54 4.49 -14.24
N GLN A 228 6.90 3.30 -13.76
CA GLN A 228 5.96 2.38 -13.11
C GLN A 228 5.36 2.99 -11.85
N ASP A 229 6.16 3.60 -10.99
CA ASP A 229 5.68 4.29 -9.79
C ASP A 229 4.70 5.40 -10.18
N CYS A 230 5.03 6.21 -11.19
CA CYS A 230 4.11 7.21 -11.74
C CYS A 230 2.81 6.60 -12.26
N ALA A 231 2.88 5.43 -12.89
CA ALA A 231 1.73 4.73 -13.46
C ALA A 231 0.82 4.12 -12.38
N VAL A 232 1.30 3.87 -11.16
CA VAL A 232 0.47 3.35 -10.05
C VAL A 232 -0.75 4.24 -9.82
N GLY A 233 -0.57 5.56 -9.77
CA GLY A 233 -1.69 6.50 -9.60
C GLY A 233 -2.72 6.41 -10.72
N LEU A 234 -2.28 6.19 -11.97
CA LEU A 234 -3.18 5.96 -13.11
C LEU A 234 -3.91 4.61 -13.00
N LEU A 235 -3.21 3.56 -12.56
CA LEU A 235 -3.82 2.25 -12.34
C LEU A 235 -4.91 2.31 -11.27
N PHE A 236 -4.73 3.09 -10.20
CA PHE A 236 -5.79 3.35 -9.21
C PHE A 236 -7.05 3.95 -9.84
N ALA A 237 -6.88 4.90 -10.76
CA ALA A 237 -8.01 5.49 -11.48
C ALA A 237 -8.74 4.47 -12.38
N LEU A 238 -8.04 3.43 -12.84
CA LEU A 238 -8.60 2.35 -13.64
C LEU A 238 -9.25 1.23 -12.81
N LEU A 239 -9.03 1.14 -11.49
CA LEU A 239 -9.63 0.06 -10.69
C LEU A 239 -11.17 0.13 -10.63
N PRO A 240 -11.81 1.28 -10.40
CA PRO A 240 -13.28 1.36 -10.44
C PRO A 240 -13.86 1.06 -11.83
N VAL A 241 -13.07 1.33 -12.89
CA VAL A 241 -13.41 0.97 -14.28
C VAL A 241 -13.48 -0.56 -14.41
N LEU A 242 -12.49 -1.27 -13.87
CA LEU A 242 -12.41 -2.73 -13.94
C LEU A 242 -13.44 -3.45 -13.06
N GLY A 243 -13.82 -2.86 -11.92
CA GLY A 243 -14.80 -3.44 -10.98
C GLY A 243 -16.28 -3.32 -11.38
N GLY A 244 -16.60 -2.57 -12.44
CA GLY A 244 -17.98 -2.31 -12.86
C GLY A 244 -18.67 -3.54 -13.46
N SER A 245 -19.38 -4.33 -12.64
CA SER A 245 -20.23 -5.43 -13.10
C SER A 245 -21.61 -4.94 -13.54
N SER A 246 -21.75 -4.59 -14.81
CA SER A 246 -23.07 -4.46 -15.44
C SER A 246 -22.93 -4.67 -16.94
N GLY A 247 -23.90 -5.35 -17.57
CA GLY A 247 -23.83 -5.80 -18.96
C GLY A 247 -23.38 -4.72 -19.95
N LEU A 248 -22.85 -5.14 -21.10
CA LEU A 248 -22.08 -4.30 -22.06
C LEU A 248 -22.58 -2.84 -22.21
N LEU A 249 -23.89 -2.62 -22.39
CA LEU A 249 -24.45 -1.27 -22.53
C LEU A 249 -24.43 -0.44 -21.24
N HIS A 250 -24.74 -1.03 -20.09
CA HIS A 250 -24.72 -0.33 -18.79
C HIS A 250 -23.27 -0.14 -18.30
N GLY A 251 -22.41 -1.12 -18.58
CA GLY A 251 -20.97 -1.03 -18.40
C GLY A 251 -20.38 0.15 -19.18
N MET A 252 -20.64 0.25 -20.50
CA MET A 252 -20.13 1.36 -21.32
C MET A 252 -20.57 2.75 -20.83
N VAL A 253 -21.82 2.90 -20.38
CA VAL A 253 -22.32 4.17 -19.82
C VAL A 253 -21.67 4.48 -18.48
N SER A 254 -21.50 3.48 -17.60
CA SER A 254 -20.81 3.63 -16.32
C SER A 254 -19.33 3.97 -16.49
N MET A 255 -18.64 3.31 -17.43
CA MET A 255 -17.27 3.60 -17.82
C MET A 255 -17.13 5.01 -18.37
N GLY A 256 -18.01 5.41 -19.29
CA GLY A 256 -18.01 6.76 -19.87
C GLY A 256 -18.21 7.83 -18.82
N LYS A 257 -19.12 7.60 -17.86
CA LYS A 257 -19.31 8.50 -16.71
C LYS A 257 -18.06 8.57 -15.84
N LEU A 258 -17.43 7.45 -15.50
CA LEU A 258 -16.25 7.44 -14.63
C LEU A 258 -15.05 8.12 -15.29
N ILE A 259 -14.83 7.87 -16.59
CA ILE A 259 -13.78 8.53 -17.39
C ILE A 259 -14.04 10.04 -17.46
N LEU A 260 -15.30 10.46 -17.65
CA LEU A 260 -15.66 11.87 -17.66
C LEU A 260 -15.41 12.53 -16.30
N VAL A 261 -15.83 11.89 -15.20
CA VAL A 261 -15.58 12.37 -13.83
C VAL A 261 -14.08 12.47 -13.56
N LEU A 262 -13.31 11.44 -13.93
CA LEU A 262 -11.85 11.44 -13.82
C LEU A 262 -11.22 12.58 -14.64
N SER A 263 -11.64 12.77 -15.89
CA SER A 263 -11.14 13.83 -16.75
C SER A 263 -11.44 15.21 -16.17
N ILE A 264 -12.65 15.43 -15.65
CA ILE A 264 -13.04 16.68 -14.99
C ILE A 264 -12.17 16.90 -13.75
N TYR A 265 -12.03 15.89 -12.89
CA TYR A 265 -11.22 15.96 -11.67
C TYR A 265 -9.76 16.32 -11.99
N LEU A 266 -9.13 15.64 -12.95
CA LEU A 266 -7.77 15.92 -13.38
C LEU A 266 -7.63 17.32 -14.01
N THR A 267 -8.62 17.77 -14.78
CA THR A 267 -8.61 19.12 -15.38
C THR A 267 -8.68 20.19 -14.29
N ILE A 268 -9.59 20.04 -13.32
CA ILE A 268 -9.71 20.96 -12.18
C ILE A 268 -8.43 20.95 -11.34
N ALA A 269 -7.89 19.77 -11.05
CA ALA A 269 -6.63 19.63 -10.31
C ALA A 269 -5.47 20.32 -11.05
N SER A 270 -5.38 20.17 -12.37
CA SER A 270 -4.36 20.84 -13.19
C SER A 270 -4.51 22.36 -13.16
N LEU A 271 -5.74 22.89 -13.24
CA LEU A 271 -5.99 24.33 -13.14
C LEU A 271 -5.62 24.87 -11.75
N LEU A 272 -5.95 24.12 -10.70
CA LEU A 272 -5.68 24.48 -9.32
C LEU A 272 -4.17 24.42 -9.01
N SER A 273 -3.45 23.44 -9.58
CA SER A 273 -1.98 23.33 -9.51
C SER A 273 -1.29 24.56 -10.08
N TRP A 274 -1.76 25.09 -11.21
CA TRP A 274 -1.13 26.25 -11.83
C TRP A 274 -1.39 27.58 -11.08
N SER A 275 -2.58 27.75 -10.50
CA SER A 275 -3.02 29.06 -9.96
C SER A 275 -2.99 29.15 -8.42
N PHE A 276 -3.49 28.13 -7.72
CA PHE A 276 -3.75 28.19 -6.28
C PHE A 276 -2.63 27.59 -5.46
N VAL A 277 -2.17 26.37 -5.81
CA VAL A 277 -1.15 25.64 -5.04
C VAL A 277 0.14 26.45 -4.81
N PRO A 278 0.80 27.04 -5.84
CA PRO A 278 2.04 27.78 -5.63
C PRO A 278 1.82 29.03 -4.75
N ARG A 279 0.67 29.70 -4.88
CA ARG A 279 0.33 30.86 -4.03
C ARG A 279 0.08 30.44 -2.58
N PHE A 280 -0.67 29.36 -2.39
CA PHE A 280 -0.98 28.81 -1.07
C PHE A 280 0.30 28.35 -0.36
N LEU A 281 1.14 27.55 -1.02
CA LEU A 281 2.40 27.08 -0.43
C LEU A 281 3.38 28.22 -0.14
N LYS A 282 3.50 29.20 -1.03
CA LYS A 282 4.34 30.39 -0.79
C LYS A 282 3.84 31.19 0.41
N LEU A 283 2.52 31.37 0.55
CA LEU A 283 1.93 32.08 1.68
C LEU A 283 2.15 31.30 2.98
N MET A 284 1.97 29.98 2.98
CA MET A 284 2.27 29.12 4.13
C MET A 284 3.75 29.21 4.51
N MET A 285 4.68 29.08 3.57
CA MET A 285 6.11 29.24 3.83
C MET A 285 6.45 30.60 4.43
N GLN A 286 5.86 31.68 3.92
CA GLN A 286 6.11 33.03 4.43
C GLN A 286 5.63 33.21 5.88
N ILE A 287 4.49 32.61 6.24
CA ILE A 287 3.93 32.66 7.60
C ILE A 287 4.68 31.71 8.54
N SER A 288 5.13 30.56 8.02
CA SER A 288 5.84 29.50 8.76
C SER A 288 7.33 29.79 8.98
N SER A 289 7.80 31.02 8.71
CA SER A 289 9.22 31.40 8.65
C SER A 289 10.05 31.10 9.93
N GLN A 290 9.40 30.77 11.06
CA GLN A 290 10.06 30.37 12.30
C GLN A 290 9.83 28.91 12.73
N THR A 291 8.74 28.25 12.31
CA THR A 291 8.42 26.86 12.69
C THR A 291 7.82 26.11 11.49
N ASN A 292 8.35 24.94 11.14
CA ASN A 292 7.85 24.14 10.00
C ASN A 292 6.49 23.45 10.26
N GLU A 293 5.97 23.54 11.49
CA GLU A 293 4.75 22.85 11.94
C GLU A 293 3.50 23.27 11.14
N LEU A 294 3.33 24.58 10.90
CA LEU A 294 2.16 25.08 10.18
C LEU A 294 2.20 24.66 8.71
N TYR A 295 3.38 24.69 8.09
CA TYR A 295 3.57 24.23 6.72
C TYR A 295 3.30 22.73 6.57
N GLN A 296 3.81 21.90 7.49
CA GLN A 296 3.55 20.46 7.51
C GLN A 296 2.05 20.17 7.65
N LEU A 297 1.37 20.85 8.58
CA LEU A 297 -0.07 20.73 8.77
C LEU A 297 -0.85 21.16 7.52
N ALA A 298 -0.45 22.24 6.86
CA ALA A 298 -1.07 22.73 5.63
C ALA A 298 -0.92 21.74 4.47
N ALA A 299 0.27 21.13 4.32
CA ALA A 299 0.52 20.10 3.31
C ALA A 299 -0.32 18.84 3.55
N VAL A 300 -0.38 18.36 4.79
CA VAL A 300 -1.22 17.23 5.20
C VAL A 300 -2.71 17.54 4.99
N ALA A 301 -3.18 18.72 5.41
CA ALA A 301 -4.56 19.14 5.21
C ALA A 301 -4.93 19.22 3.73
N PHE A 302 -4.04 19.74 2.89
CA PHE A 302 -4.24 19.78 1.44
C PHE A 302 -4.34 18.37 0.84
N CYS A 303 -3.44 17.46 1.23
CA CYS A 303 -3.50 16.05 0.84
C CYS A 303 -4.83 15.41 1.21
N LEU A 304 -5.25 15.53 2.48
CA LEU A 304 -6.49 14.93 2.97
C LEU A 304 -7.73 15.55 2.33
N LEU A 305 -7.73 16.87 2.09
CA LEU A 305 -8.84 17.56 1.42
C LEU A 305 -8.98 17.09 -0.03
N SER A 306 -7.88 16.92 -0.75
CA SER A 306 -7.88 16.39 -2.12
C SER A 306 -8.35 14.94 -2.16
N ALA A 307 -7.86 14.10 -1.24
CA ALA A 307 -8.30 12.71 -1.09
C ALA A 307 -9.82 12.64 -0.84
N TRP A 308 -10.33 13.41 0.11
CA TRP A 308 -11.75 13.48 0.43
C TRP A 308 -12.61 13.99 -0.73
N CYS A 309 -12.14 15.00 -1.47
CA CYS A 309 -12.80 15.50 -2.67
C CYS A 309 -12.92 14.41 -3.74
N SER A 310 -11.83 13.66 -3.98
CA SER A 310 -11.81 12.57 -4.95
C SER A 310 -12.77 11.43 -4.56
N ASP A 311 -12.80 11.05 -3.28
CA ASP A 311 -13.73 10.05 -2.75
C ASP A 311 -15.19 10.49 -2.89
N LYS A 312 -15.50 11.77 -2.61
CA LYS A 312 -16.84 12.35 -2.83
C LYS A 312 -17.29 12.32 -4.29
N MET A 313 -16.36 12.36 -5.24
CA MET A 313 -16.64 12.22 -6.66
C MET A 313 -16.80 10.75 -7.10
N GLY A 314 -16.65 9.79 -6.20
CA GLY A 314 -16.76 8.35 -6.48
C GLY A 314 -15.52 7.76 -7.14
N LEU A 315 -14.36 8.39 -6.99
CA LEU A 315 -13.08 7.88 -7.46
C LEU A 315 -12.43 7.04 -6.36
N SER A 316 -11.42 7.57 -5.67
CA SER A 316 -10.74 6.89 -4.56
C SER A 316 -9.93 7.91 -3.73
N LEU A 317 -9.75 7.64 -2.44
CA LEU A 317 -8.90 8.46 -1.56
C LEU A 317 -7.44 8.45 -2.07
N GLU A 318 -7.03 7.28 -2.56
CA GLU A 318 -5.74 6.96 -3.14
C GLU A 318 -5.39 7.87 -4.31
N LEU A 319 -6.28 7.95 -5.31
CA LEU A 319 -6.12 8.83 -6.46
C LEU A 319 -6.05 10.30 -6.05
N GLY A 320 -6.91 10.74 -5.12
CA GLY A 320 -6.93 12.14 -4.71
C GLY A 320 -5.68 12.57 -3.96
N SER A 321 -5.11 11.67 -3.15
CA SER A 321 -3.84 11.87 -2.46
C SER A 321 -2.65 11.91 -3.42
N PHE A 322 -2.62 11.00 -4.41
CA PHE A 322 -1.61 11.01 -5.47
C PHE A 322 -1.64 12.31 -6.28
N VAL A 323 -2.84 12.72 -6.71
CA VAL A 323 -3.04 13.95 -7.49
C VAL A 323 -2.64 15.18 -6.67
N ALA A 324 -2.93 15.23 -5.37
CA ALA A 324 -2.41 16.30 -4.51
C ALA A 324 -0.88 16.38 -4.51
N GLY A 325 -0.20 15.24 -4.48
CA GLY A 325 1.26 15.18 -4.55
C GLY A 325 1.76 15.74 -5.88
N VAL A 326 1.17 15.28 -6.99
CA VAL A 326 1.52 15.77 -8.34
C VAL A 326 1.26 17.27 -8.49
N MET A 327 0.21 17.79 -7.88
CA MET A 327 -0.10 19.23 -7.94
C MET A 327 0.97 20.08 -7.23
N ILE A 328 1.60 19.55 -6.18
CA ILE A 328 2.69 20.22 -5.45
C ILE A 328 4.04 19.96 -6.12
N SER A 329 4.21 18.81 -6.76
CA SER A 329 5.48 18.41 -7.40
C SER A 329 5.87 19.29 -8.59
N THR A 330 4.91 20.00 -9.18
CA THR A 330 5.13 21.01 -10.22
C THR A 330 5.64 22.35 -9.68
N THR A 331 5.72 22.51 -8.36
CA THR A 331 6.19 23.74 -7.69
C THR A 331 7.60 23.59 -7.13
N ASP A 332 8.29 24.70 -6.88
CA ASP A 332 9.64 24.70 -6.29
C ASP A 332 9.69 24.18 -4.84
N PHE A 333 8.53 23.97 -4.21
CA PHE A 333 8.41 23.52 -2.82
C PHE A 333 8.27 22.00 -2.68
N ALA A 334 8.33 21.23 -3.77
CA ALA A 334 8.11 19.79 -3.77
C ALA A 334 9.02 19.02 -2.79
N GLN A 335 10.33 19.27 -2.86
CA GLN A 335 11.31 18.60 -1.98
C GLN A 335 11.07 18.97 -0.51
N HIS A 336 10.89 20.25 -0.21
CA HIS A 336 10.60 20.70 1.15
C HIS A 336 9.31 20.08 1.69
N THR A 337 8.26 19.94 0.86
CA THR A 337 7.02 19.24 1.25
C THR A 337 7.28 17.78 1.58
N LEU A 338 8.07 17.09 0.73
CA LEU A 338 8.39 15.69 0.91
C LEU A 338 9.14 15.46 2.22
N ASP A 339 10.16 16.27 2.53
CA ASP A 339 10.95 16.15 3.75
C ASP A 339 10.08 16.31 5.02
N GLN A 340 9.05 17.17 4.98
CA GLN A 340 8.12 17.38 6.10
C GLN A 340 7.10 16.25 6.25
N VAL A 341 6.69 15.62 5.14
CA VAL A 341 5.64 14.59 5.12
C VAL A 341 6.22 13.19 5.31
N GLU A 342 7.49 12.99 4.96
CA GLU A 342 8.19 11.71 5.05
C GLU A 342 8.08 11.01 6.43
N PRO A 343 8.25 11.70 7.58
CA PRO A 343 8.07 11.06 8.89
C PRO A 343 6.65 10.51 9.11
N ILE A 344 5.63 11.27 8.68
CA ILE A 344 4.21 10.87 8.76
C ILE A 344 3.96 9.69 7.83
N ARG A 345 4.43 9.79 6.58
CA ARG A 345 4.36 8.72 5.59
C ARG A 345 4.96 7.43 6.13
N ASN A 346 6.16 7.47 6.72
CA ASN A 346 6.86 6.27 7.19
C ASN A 346 6.11 5.58 8.34
N LEU A 347 5.59 6.36 9.30
CA LEU A 347 4.80 5.82 10.41
C LEU A 347 3.52 5.14 9.89
N PHE A 348 2.74 5.85 9.08
CA PHE A 348 1.48 5.31 8.60
C PHE A 348 1.67 4.20 7.55
N ALA A 349 2.75 4.21 6.77
CA ALA A 349 3.09 3.09 5.88
C ALA A 349 3.39 1.81 6.68
N ALA A 350 4.08 1.91 7.82
CA ALA A 350 4.29 0.77 8.71
C ALA A 350 2.97 0.23 9.28
N LEU A 351 2.07 1.12 9.70
CA LEU A 351 0.72 0.77 10.12
C LEU A 351 -0.08 0.08 9.00
N PHE A 352 -0.04 0.63 7.79
CA PHE A 352 -0.71 0.08 6.61
C PHE A 352 -0.23 -1.33 6.26
N LEU A 353 1.09 -1.51 6.15
CA LEU A 353 1.70 -2.78 5.80
C LEU A 353 1.48 -3.84 6.89
N SER A 354 1.58 -3.45 8.16
CA SER A 354 1.22 -4.33 9.27
C SER A 354 -0.27 -4.68 9.24
N GLY A 355 -1.14 -3.71 8.91
CA GLY A 355 -2.57 -3.91 8.76
C GLY A 355 -2.93 -4.92 7.68
N ILE A 356 -2.36 -4.81 6.48
CA ILE A 356 -2.48 -5.83 5.43
C ILE A 356 -1.92 -7.17 5.93
N GLY A 357 -0.79 -7.14 6.65
CA GLY A 357 -0.19 -8.31 7.28
C GLY A 357 -1.20 -9.07 8.14
N MET A 358 -2.05 -8.39 8.91
CA MET A 358 -3.06 -9.03 9.76
C MET A 358 -4.07 -9.87 8.97
N LEU A 359 -4.34 -9.52 7.71
CA LEU A 359 -5.23 -10.26 6.82
C LEU A 359 -4.59 -11.57 6.34
N ILE A 360 -3.27 -11.73 6.49
CA ILE A 360 -2.54 -12.92 6.07
C ILE A 360 -2.63 -14.00 7.15
N HIS A 361 -3.22 -15.13 6.78
CA HIS A 361 -3.18 -16.33 7.59
C HIS A 361 -1.83 -17.04 7.45
N VAL A 362 -1.05 -17.08 8.54
CA VAL A 362 0.26 -17.77 8.58
C VAL A 362 0.12 -19.24 8.16
N HIS A 363 -0.96 -19.90 8.59
CA HIS A 363 -1.25 -21.28 8.20
C HIS A 363 -1.47 -21.44 6.69
N PHE A 364 -2.08 -20.46 6.02
CA PHE A 364 -2.26 -20.51 4.55
C PHE A 364 -0.91 -20.46 3.84
N LEU A 365 0.00 -19.57 4.28
CA LEU A 365 1.35 -19.47 3.74
C LEU A 365 2.10 -20.80 3.87
N TRP A 366 2.07 -21.41 5.06
CA TRP A 366 2.80 -22.65 5.32
C TRP A 366 2.23 -23.85 4.55
N SER A 367 0.91 -23.95 4.46
CA SER A 367 0.24 -25.07 3.78
C SER A 367 0.33 -24.98 2.25
N HIS A 368 0.57 -23.80 1.68
CA HIS A 368 0.62 -23.56 0.23
C HIS A 368 1.97 -22.98 -0.22
N VAL A 369 3.06 -23.27 0.51
CA VAL A 369 4.42 -22.80 0.15
C VAL A 369 4.80 -23.25 -1.25
N ASP A 370 4.40 -24.46 -1.64
CA ASP A 370 4.63 -25.04 -2.96
C ASP A 370 4.03 -24.19 -4.09
N ILE A 371 2.75 -23.83 -3.96
CA ILE A 371 2.04 -23.00 -4.95
C ILE A 371 2.58 -21.57 -4.94
N LEU A 372 2.88 -21.01 -3.77
CA LEU A 372 3.47 -19.68 -3.64
C LEU A 372 4.86 -19.61 -4.29
N LEU A 373 5.70 -20.61 -4.05
CA LEU A 373 7.03 -20.69 -4.65
C LEU A 373 6.95 -20.87 -6.17
N ALA A 374 6.06 -21.75 -6.64
CA ALA A 374 5.80 -21.92 -8.07
C ALA A 374 5.31 -20.62 -8.71
N SER A 375 4.41 -19.89 -8.05
CA SER A 375 3.90 -18.58 -8.48
C SER A 375 5.02 -17.54 -8.58
N VAL A 376 5.89 -17.45 -7.56
CA VAL A 376 7.04 -16.53 -7.58
C VAL A 376 8.00 -16.85 -8.72
N ILE A 377 8.34 -18.13 -8.91
CA ILE A 377 9.22 -18.56 -10.02
C ILE A 377 8.57 -18.23 -11.36
N LEU A 378 7.28 -18.52 -11.52
CA LEU A 378 6.53 -18.20 -12.74
C LEU A 378 6.55 -16.70 -13.03
N VAL A 379 6.26 -15.86 -12.03
CA VAL A 379 6.28 -14.39 -12.17
C VAL A 379 7.67 -13.91 -12.58
N ILE A 380 8.72 -14.38 -11.89
CA ILE A 380 10.10 -13.99 -12.20
C ILE A 380 10.46 -14.36 -13.64
N VAL A 381 10.16 -15.59 -14.07
CA VAL A 381 10.48 -16.08 -15.42
C VAL A 381 9.72 -15.30 -16.49
N VAL A 382 8.39 -15.19 -16.33
CA VAL A 382 7.54 -14.49 -17.30
C VAL A 382 7.91 -13.01 -17.39
N LYS A 383 8.15 -12.36 -16.26
CA LYS A 383 8.51 -10.93 -16.22
C LYS A 383 9.89 -10.67 -16.78
N THR A 384 10.87 -11.51 -16.44
CA THR A 384 12.19 -11.44 -17.09
C THR A 384 12.07 -11.59 -18.61
N ALA A 385 11.28 -12.55 -19.09
CA ALA A 385 11.08 -12.78 -20.52
C ALA A 385 10.41 -11.59 -21.22
N VAL A 386 9.28 -11.11 -20.69
CA VAL A 386 8.54 -9.97 -21.27
C VAL A 386 9.41 -8.72 -21.30
N VAL A 387 10.05 -8.38 -20.18
CA VAL A 387 10.91 -7.19 -20.08
C VAL A 387 12.12 -7.31 -21.01
N CYS A 388 12.74 -8.49 -21.11
CA CYS A 388 13.87 -8.72 -22.01
C CYS A 388 13.45 -8.54 -23.47
N VAL A 389 12.30 -9.08 -23.88
CA VAL A 389 11.75 -8.89 -25.23
C VAL A 389 11.47 -7.43 -25.51
N VAL A 390 10.85 -6.71 -24.58
CA VAL A 390 10.60 -5.28 -24.70
C VAL A 390 11.91 -4.52 -24.85
N ALA A 391 12.87 -4.70 -23.95
CA ALA A 391 14.17 -4.03 -24.02
C ALA A 391 14.91 -4.33 -25.33
N LYS A 392 14.87 -5.58 -25.81
CA LYS A 392 15.47 -5.97 -27.09
C LYS A 392 14.77 -5.31 -28.29
N ALA A 393 13.44 -5.16 -28.25
CA ALA A 393 12.67 -4.49 -29.29
C ALA A 393 13.05 -2.99 -29.42
N PHE A 394 13.53 -2.38 -28.34
CA PHE A 394 14.07 -1.01 -28.34
C PHE A 394 15.56 -0.93 -28.77
N GLY A 395 16.16 -2.02 -29.23
CA GLY A 395 17.51 -2.03 -29.82
C GLY A 395 18.67 -2.26 -28.84
N TYR A 396 18.38 -2.64 -27.59
CA TYR A 396 19.44 -2.98 -26.63
C TYR A 396 20.01 -4.38 -26.89
N SER A 397 21.28 -4.57 -26.50
CA SER A 397 21.95 -5.87 -26.59
C SER A 397 21.24 -6.92 -25.71
N VAL A 398 21.29 -8.19 -26.12
CA VAL A 398 20.63 -9.30 -25.39
C VAL A 398 21.10 -9.38 -23.93
N ARG A 399 22.38 -9.07 -23.67
CA ARG A 399 22.96 -9.03 -22.32
C ARG A 399 22.33 -7.92 -21.47
N THR A 400 22.21 -6.72 -22.01
CA THR A 400 21.60 -5.56 -21.34
C THR A 400 20.12 -5.79 -21.11
N SER A 401 19.39 -6.31 -22.10
CA SER A 401 17.98 -6.67 -21.99
C SER A 401 17.72 -7.72 -20.91
N PHE A 402 18.59 -8.72 -20.79
CA PHE A 402 18.47 -9.74 -19.73
C PHE A 402 18.71 -9.15 -18.34
N HIS A 403 19.71 -8.29 -18.17
CA HIS A 403 19.95 -7.58 -16.91
C HIS A 403 18.73 -6.76 -16.47
N VAL A 404 18.19 -5.94 -17.38
CA VAL A 404 16.99 -5.14 -17.11
C VAL A 404 15.81 -6.06 -16.76
N GLY A 405 15.66 -7.17 -17.49
CA GLY A 405 14.62 -8.18 -17.24
C GLY A 405 14.66 -8.76 -15.83
N VAL A 406 15.83 -9.21 -15.39
CA VAL A 406 15.99 -9.80 -14.06
C VAL A 406 15.82 -8.75 -12.95
N LEU A 407 16.34 -7.54 -13.14
CA LEU A 407 16.21 -6.46 -12.15
C LEU A 407 14.75 -6.05 -11.93
N LEU A 408 13.92 -6.06 -12.98
CA LEU A 408 12.50 -5.73 -12.92
C LEU A 408 11.59 -6.94 -12.63
N ALA A 409 12.12 -8.14 -12.43
CA ALA A 409 11.32 -9.37 -12.38
C ALA A 409 10.44 -9.55 -11.12
N GLN A 410 10.74 -8.81 -10.06
CA GLN A 410 10.02 -8.90 -8.78
C GLN A 410 8.77 -8.02 -8.74
N ILE A 411 7.88 -8.31 -7.79
CA ILE A 411 6.66 -7.53 -7.56
C ILE A 411 6.93 -6.45 -6.51
N GLY A 412 6.55 -5.20 -6.82
CA GLY A 412 6.78 -4.04 -5.96
C GLY A 412 5.90 -3.93 -4.72
N GLU A 413 6.35 -3.15 -3.75
CA GLU A 413 5.62 -2.84 -2.51
C GLU A 413 4.27 -2.14 -2.76
N PHE A 414 4.18 -1.30 -3.78
CA PHE A 414 2.95 -0.61 -4.14
C PHE A 414 1.88 -1.57 -4.69
N ALA A 415 2.26 -2.78 -5.10
CA ALA A 415 1.32 -3.81 -5.49
C ALA A 415 0.40 -4.22 -4.32
N PHE A 416 0.88 -4.18 -3.07
CA PHE A 416 0.03 -4.41 -1.89
C PHE A 416 -1.12 -3.41 -1.79
N VAL A 417 -0.82 -2.15 -2.10
CA VAL A 417 -1.80 -1.06 -2.07
C VAL A 417 -2.86 -1.29 -3.16
N LEU A 418 -2.41 -1.59 -4.39
CA LEU A 418 -3.31 -1.89 -5.51
C LEU A 418 -4.20 -3.11 -5.22
N LEU A 419 -3.64 -4.15 -4.62
CA LEU A 419 -4.36 -5.38 -4.25
C LEU A 419 -5.39 -5.13 -3.15
N SER A 420 -5.04 -4.38 -2.11
CA SER A 420 -5.98 -3.98 -1.06
C SER A 420 -7.18 -3.24 -1.65
N ARG A 421 -6.94 -2.28 -2.56
CA ARG A 421 -8.04 -1.54 -3.19
C ARG A 421 -8.89 -2.40 -4.12
N ALA A 422 -8.27 -3.29 -4.90
CA ALA A 422 -9.01 -4.21 -5.76
C ALA A 422 -9.92 -5.15 -4.96
N SER A 423 -9.47 -5.60 -3.79
CA SER A 423 -10.30 -6.38 -2.86
C SER A 423 -11.49 -5.57 -2.35
N ASN A 424 -11.30 -4.30 -1.99
CA ASN A 424 -12.38 -3.41 -1.55
C ASN A 424 -13.41 -3.12 -2.65
N LEU A 425 -13.03 -3.27 -3.93
CA LEU A 425 -13.92 -3.15 -5.09
C LEU A 425 -14.51 -4.50 -5.53
N HIS A 426 -14.30 -5.58 -4.77
CA HIS A 426 -14.76 -6.93 -5.12
C HIS A 426 -14.23 -7.43 -6.48
N LEU A 427 -13.09 -6.90 -6.93
CA LEU A 427 -12.46 -7.30 -8.20
C LEU A 427 -11.62 -8.57 -8.05
N VAL A 428 -11.02 -8.76 -6.86
CA VAL A 428 -10.25 -9.94 -6.48
C VAL A 428 -10.63 -10.34 -5.07
N GLU A 429 -11.05 -11.59 -4.89
CA GLU A 429 -11.54 -12.09 -3.59
C GLU A 429 -10.95 -13.44 -3.20
N GLY A 430 -11.04 -13.74 -1.90
CA GLY A 430 -10.80 -15.06 -1.34
C GLY A 430 -9.38 -15.58 -1.62
N LYS A 431 -9.30 -16.75 -2.28
CA LYS A 431 -8.04 -17.47 -2.52
C LYS A 431 -7.09 -16.70 -3.43
N MET A 432 -7.60 -15.98 -4.43
CA MET A 432 -6.76 -15.21 -5.36
C MET A 432 -6.09 -14.04 -4.63
N TYR A 433 -6.82 -13.34 -3.78
CA TYR A 433 -6.27 -12.26 -2.95
C TYR A 433 -5.10 -12.77 -2.09
N LEU A 434 -5.32 -13.86 -1.34
CA LEU A 434 -4.29 -14.48 -0.50
C LEU A 434 -3.08 -14.98 -1.32
N LEU A 435 -3.31 -15.54 -2.50
CA LEU A 435 -2.26 -16.01 -3.40
C LEU A 435 -1.40 -14.85 -3.92
N LEU A 436 -2.01 -13.78 -4.42
CA LEU A 436 -1.29 -12.60 -4.92
C LEU A 436 -0.53 -11.92 -3.78
N LEU A 437 -1.16 -11.77 -2.62
CA LEU A 437 -0.57 -11.18 -1.44
C LEU A 437 0.66 -11.96 -0.96
N GLY A 438 0.53 -13.28 -0.83
CA GLY A 438 1.63 -14.17 -0.47
C GLY A 438 2.74 -14.20 -1.52
N THR A 439 2.39 -14.19 -2.82
CA THR A 439 3.35 -14.17 -3.93
C THR A 439 4.18 -12.89 -3.89
N THR A 440 3.57 -11.73 -3.66
CA THR A 440 4.30 -10.45 -3.53
C THR A 440 5.22 -10.44 -2.32
N ALA A 441 4.73 -10.87 -1.16
CA ALA A 441 5.55 -10.95 0.06
C ALA A 441 6.77 -11.87 -0.13
N LEU A 442 6.56 -13.05 -0.71
CA LEU A 442 7.63 -14.00 -0.99
C LEU A 442 8.58 -13.50 -2.09
N SER A 443 8.06 -12.80 -3.11
CA SER A 443 8.88 -12.17 -4.16
C SER A 443 9.84 -11.12 -3.57
N LEU A 444 9.37 -10.25 -2.67
CA LEU A 444 10.22 -9.26 -2.01
C LEU A 444 11.31 -9.90 -1.14
N VAL A 445 10.99 -10.95 -0.39
CA VAL A 445 11.96 -11.72 0.42
C VAL A 445 13.03 -12.39 -0.44
N THR A 446 12.62 -12.95 -1.59
CA THR A 446 13.50 -13.71 -2.48
C THR A 446 14.34 -12.81 -3.39
N THR A 447 13.97 -11.54 -3.57
CA THR A 447 14.64 -10.60 -4.49
C THR A 447 16.13 -10.41 -4.19
N PRO A 448 16.58 -10.12 -2.94
CA PRO A 448 18.01 -9.95 -2.68
C PRO A 448 18.84 -11.22 -2.95
N LEU A 449 18.23 -12.41 -2.79
CA LEU A 449 18.86 -13.69 -3.12
C LEU A 449 18.98 -13.85 -4.64
N MET A 450 17.92 -13.52 -5.38
CA MET A 450 17.92 -13.52 -6.84
C MET A 450 19.00 -12.60 -7.41
N PHE A 451 19.18 -11.41 -6.83
CA PHE A 451 20.21 -10.47 -7.28
C PHE A 451 21.65 -10.96 -7.06
N LYS A 452 21.89 -11.76 -6.01
CA LYS A 452 23.18 -12.44 -5.81
C LYS A 452 23.44 -13.54 -6.86
N LEU A 453 22.37 -14.12 -7.43
CA LEU A 453 22.45 -15.18 -8.44
C LEU A 453 22.67 -14.65 -9.86
N ILE A 454 22.40 -13.37 -10.14
CA ILE A 454 22.59 -12.73 -11.45
C ILE A 454 23.94 -13.10 -12.13
N PRO A 455 25.12 -12.89 -11.51
CA PRO A 455 26.40 -13.16 -12.16
C PRO A 455 26.58 -14.65 -12.54
N TYR A 456 26.04 -15.57 -11.74
CA TYR A 456 26.11 -17.01 -12.02
C TYR A 456 25.25 -17.39 -13.22
N VAL A 457 24.02 -16.86 -13.28
CA VAL A 457 23.09 -17.11 -14.39
C VAL A 457 23.66 -16.54 -15.69
N MET A 458 24.29 -15.38 -15.63
CA MET A 458 24.95 -14.80 -16.80
C MET A 458 26.14 -15.61 -17.27
N ASN A 459 27.00 -16.07 -16.36
CA ASN A 459 28.16 -16.88 -16.71
C ASN A 459 27.72 -18.22 -17.33
N LEU A 460 26.64 -18.81 -16.80
CA LEU A 460 26.01 -19.99 -17.40
C LEU A 460 25.43 -19.69 -18.79
N GLY A 461 24.80 -18.54 -18.99
CA GLY A 461 24.30 -18.13 -20.31
C GLY A 461 25.40 -17.87 -21.34
N VAL A 462 26.56 -17.36 -20.90
CA VAL A 462 27.76 -17.22 -21.77
C VAL A 462 28.31 -18.61 -22.13
N LEU A 463 28.37 -19.54 -21.18
CA LEU A 463 28.77 -20.93 -21.42
C LEU A 463 27.83 -21.67 -22.37
N LEU A 464 26.52 -21.41 -22.28
CA LEU A 464 25.49 -21.94 -23.15
C LEU A 464 25.37 -21.20 -24.50
N GLN A 465 26.28 -20.25 -24.79
CA GLN A 465 26.29 -19.40 -26.00
C GLN A 465 25.03 -18.56 -26.21
N TRP A 466 24.23 -18.32 -25.16
CA TRP A 466 23.08 -17.41 -25.23
C TRP A 466 23.51 -15.94 -25.28
N PHE A 467 24.74 -15.62 -24.88
CA PHE A 467 25.31 -14.28 -24.89
C PHE A 467 26.66 -14.24 -25.63
N PRO A 468 26.95 -13.18 -26.43
CA PRO A 468 28.28 -12.96 -26.99
C PRO A 468 29.33 -12.74 -25.88
N SER A 469 30.57 -13.17 -26.11
CA SER A 469 31.69 -12.97 -25.17
C SER A 469 32.00 -11.48 -24.94
N GLU A 470 32.58 -11.13 -23.79
CA GLU A 470 32.85 -9.75 -23.35
C GLU A 470 33.59 -8.86 -24.36
N SER A 471 34.43 -9.44 -25.23
CA SER A 471 35.16 -8.70 -26.25
C SER A 471 34.30 -8.21 -27.43
N SER A 472 33.15 -8.85 -27.70
CA SER A 472 32.24 -8.47 -28.79
C SER A 472 31.19 -7.43 -28.37
N SER A 473 30.75 -7.43 -27.11
CA SER A 473 29.69 -6.54 -26.62
C SER A 473 30.13 -5.07 -26.51
N THR A 474 31.40 -4.79 -26.20
CA THR A 474 31.90 -3.40 -26.09
C THR A 474 31.93 -2.68 -27.44
N ASN A 475 32.08 -3.42 -28.54
CA ASN A 475 32.01 -2.85 -29.88
C ASN A 475 30.56 -2.67 -30.35
N GLU A 476 29.65 -3.60 -30.05
CA GLU A 476 28.21 -3.43 -30.34
C GLU A 476 27.56 -2.31 -29.53
N GLU A 477 27.90 -2.15 -28.24
CA GLU A 477 27.38 -1.06 -27.41
C GLU A 477 27.84 0.32 -27.91
N LYS A 478 29.09 0.45 -28.40
CA LYS A 478 29.54 1.71 -29.00
C LYS A 478 28.78 2.02 -30.29
N VAL A 479 28.48 1.03 -31.11
CA VAL A 479 27.74 1.21 -32.37
C VAL A 479 26.28 1.56 -32.12
N SER A 480 25.61 0.90 -31.17
CA SER A 480 24.20 1.18 -30.84
C SER A 480 24.00 2.54 -30.18
N ILE A 481 24.96 3.03 -29.37
CA ILE A 481 24.94 4.40 -28.82
C ILE A 481 25.02 5.44 -29.94
N ILE A 482 25.87 5.22 -30.95
CA ILE A 482 26.02 6.15 -32.09
C ILE A 482 24.75 6.15 -32.94
N GLU A 483 24.13 4.98 -33.17
CA GLU A 483 22.87 4.89 -33.90
C GLU A 483 21.67 5.48 -33.15
N ALA A 484 21.59 5.28 -31.83
CA ALA A 484 20.52 5.87 -31.01
C ALA A 484 20.67 7.40 -30.92
N HIS A 485 21.90 7.91 -30.83
CA HIS A 485 22.18 9.34 -30.85
C HIS A 485 21.83 9.97 -32.20
N ASN A 486 22.13 9.30 -33.31
CA ASN A 486 21.79 9.75 -34.66
C ASN A 486 20.29 9.66 -35.01
N ARG A 487 19.47 8.94 -34.23
CA ARG A 487 18.00 8.91 -34.42
C ARG A 487 17.26 9.96 -33.59
N LEU A 488 17.96 10.64 -32.66
CA LEU A 488 17.40 11.67 -31.77
C LEU A 488 17.78 13.10 -32.20
N HIS A 489 18.63 13.25 -33.22
CA HIS A 489 18.88 14.47 -33.98
C HIS A 489 18.23 14.35 -35.35
#